data_AF-A0A2W2CLM1-F1
#
_entry.id   AF-A0A2W2CLM1-F1
#
_cell.length_a   1.000
_cell.length_b   1.000
_cell.length_c   1.000
_cell.angle_alpha   90.00
_cell.angle_beta   90.00
_cell.angle_gamma   90.00
#
_symmetry.space_group_name_H-M   'P 1'
#
loop_
_entity.id
_entity.type
_entity.pdbx_description
1 polymer ?
#
loop_
_entity_poly.entity_id
_entity_poly.type
_entity_poly.pdbx_seq_one_letter_code
_entity_poly.pdbx_strand_id
1 'polypeptide(L)' 'MLCCMSSTRTQIYLTDEQRRRIDEVSRAEGVTLAEVVRRALDAYLDREVVSSDAVLASTFGADPTAHYPDRDEWDRG' A
#
# COMPACT_ATOMS: atom_id res chain seq x y z
N MET A 1 -0.65 -4.67 30.24
CA MET A 1 -1.90 -4.55 29.46
C MET A 1 -1.49 -4.50 27.99
N LEU A 2 -1.32 -5.66 27.35
CA LEU A 2 -1.01 -5.70 25.91
C LEU A 2 -2.30 -5.39 25.17
N CYS A 3 -2.36 -4.24 24.50
CA CYS A 3 -3.48 -3.87 23.65
C CYS A 3 -3.56 -4.88 22.50
N CYS A 4 -4.55 -5.78 22.54
CA CYS A 4 -4.88 -6.61 21.39
C CYS A 4 -5.30 -5.68 20.26
N MET A 5 -4.45 -5.51 19.24
CA MET A 5 -4.87 -4.92 17.98
C MET A 5 -6.06 -5.73 17.46
N SER A 6 -7.14 -5.05 17.06
CA SER A 6 -8.31 -5.72 16.46
C SER A 6 -7.91 -6.28 15.09
N SER A 7 -7.37 -7.49 15.07
CA SER A 7 -7.04 -8.19 13.83
C SER A 7 -8.27 -8.92 13.31
N THR A 8 -8.74 -8.59 12.11
CA THR A 8 -9.74 -9.38 11.40
C THR A 8 -9.14 -10.72 10.99
N ARG A 9 -9.80 -11.83 11.32
CA ARG A 9 -9.34 -13.17 10.93
C ARG A 9 -9.58 -13.39 9.44
N THR A 10 -8.51 -13.57 8.68
CA THR A 10 -8.55 -13.87 7.25
C THR A 10 -7.92 -15.25 6.98
N GLN A 11 -8.54 -16.04 6.11
CA GLN A 11 -7.97 -17.29 5.63
C GLN A 11 -7.40 -17.06 4.23
N ILE A 12 -6.11 -17.32 4.05
CA ILE A 12 -5.41 -17.20 2.77
C ILE A 12 -4.72 -18.51 2.43
N TYR A 13 -4.61 -18.80 1.14
CA TYR A 13 -3.82 -19.92 0.65
C TYR A 13 -2.41 -19.43 0.35
N LEU A 14 -1.42 -20.21 0.78
CA LEU A 14 -0.01 -19.98 0.51
C LEU A 14 0.52 -21.22 -0.21
N THR A 15 1.49 -21.03 -1.11
CA THR A 15 2.25 -22.16 -1.65
C THR A 15 3.17 -22.74 -0.57
N ASP A 16 3.55 -24.01 -0.73
CA ASP A 16 4.49 -24.67 0.18
C ASP A 16 5.82 -23.88 0.29
N GLU A 17 6.27 -23.32 -0.83
CA GLU A 17 7.47 -22.48 -0.88
C GLU A 17 7.33 -21.19 -0.08
N GLN A 18 6.20 -20.49 -0.22
CA GLN A 18 5.91 -19.29 0.57
C GLN A 18 5.88 -19.61 2.06
N ARG A 19 5.26 -20.74 2.43
CA ARG A 19 5.22 -21.18 3.82
C ARG A 19 6.61 -21.46 4.37
N ARG A 20 7.44 -22.20 3.62
CA ARG A 20 8.82 -22.49 4.01
C ARG A 20 9.62 -21.22 4.26
N ARG A 21 9.56 -20.25 3.34
CA ARG A 21 10.28 -18.97 3.45
C ARG A 21 9.80 -18.14 4.65
N ILE A 22 8.50 -18.12 4.92
CA ILE A 22 7.95 -17.42 6.10
C ILE A 22 8.45 -18.08 7.39
N ASP A 23 8.48 -19.42 7.45
CA ASP A 23 8.96 -20.14 8.63
C ASP A 23 10.47 -19.91 8.87
N GLU A 24 11.27 -19.76 7.82
CA GLU A 24 12.69 -19.38 7.93
C GLU A 24 12.88 -17.98 8.53
N VAL A 25 12.15 -16.98 8.03
CA VAL A 25 12.17 -15.59 8.54
C VAL A 25 11.69 -15.54 9.98
N SER A 26 10.58 -16.21 10.28
CA SER A 26 10.01 -16.36 11.62
C SER A 26 11.04 -16.88 12.63
N ARG A 27 11.78 -17.94 12.28
CA ARG A 27 12.85 -18.50 13.12
C ARG A 27 14.05 -17.59 13.26
N ALA A 28 14.47 -16.95 12.17
CA ALA A 28 15.65 -16.08 12.16
C ALA A 28 15.44 -14.81 13.00
N GLU A 29 14.23 -14.24 12.98
CA GLU A 29 13.91 -12.98 13.65
C GLU A 29 13.18 -13.17 15.00
N GLY A 30 12.77 -14.40 15.34
CA GLY A 30 12.02 -14.68 16.56
C GLY A 30 10.60 -14.07 16.58
N VAL A 31 10.00 -13.87 15.41
CA VAL A 31 8.68 -13.27 15.24
C VAL A 31 7.63 -14.31 14.86
N THR A 32 6.35 -14.00 15.03
CA THR A 32 5.28 -14.94 14.63
C THR A 32 5.09 -14.95 13.11
N LEU A 33 4.56 -16.05 12.57
CA LEU A 33 4.14 -16.12 11.16
C LEU A 33 3.20 -14.97 10.77
N ALA A 34 2.25 -14.64 11.65
CA ALA A 34 1.30 -13.56 11.42
C ALA A 34 1.99 -12.19 11.32
N GLU A 35 3.06 -11.98 12.09
CA GLU A 35 3.88 -10.76 12.03
C GLU A 35 4.64 -10.68 10.69
N VAL A 36 5.26 -11.77 10.24
CA VAL A 36 5.95 -11.82 8.94
C VAL A 36 4.98 -11.49 7.81
N VAL A 37 3.79 -12.10 7.83
CA VAL A 37 2.75 -11.84 6.82
C VAL A 37 2.28 -10.38 6.89
N ARG A 38 2.07 -9.82 8.08
CA ARG A 38 1.63 -8.42 8.23
C ARG A 38 2.67 -7.46 7.67
N ARG A 39 3.94 -7.61 8.02
CA ARG A 39 5.03 -6.77 7.48
C ARG A 39 5.15 -6.86 5.96
N ALA A 40 4.97 -8.05 5.39
CA ALA A 40 4.98 -8.24 3.95
C ALA A 40 3.81 -7.52 3.27
N LEU A 41 2.61 -7.60 3.87
CA LEU A 41 1.43 -6.87 3.38
C LEU A 41 1.58 -5.36 3.54
N ASP A 42 2.05 -4.88 4.69
CA ASP A 42 2.30 -3.47 4.95
C ASP A 42 3.29 -2.91 3.93
N ALA A 43 4.42 -3.59 3.69
CA ALA A 43 5.40 -3.19 2.68
C ALA A 43 4.85 -3.24 1.24
N TYR A 44 3.96 -4.19 0.95
CA TYR A 44 3.31 -4.28 -0.36
C TYR A 44 2.31 -3.14 -0.57
N LEU A 45 1.50 -2.83 0.43
CA LEU A 45 0.46 -1.81 0.37
C LEU A 45 1.05 -0.40 0.48
N ASP A 46 2.06 -0.17 1.32
CA ASP A 46 2.75 1.12 1.44
C ASP A 46 3.38 1.55 0.10
N ARG A 47 3.75 0.59 -0.76
CA ARG A 47 4.25 0.88 -2.11
C ARG A 47 3.18 1.49 -3.03
N GLU A 48 1.90 1.25 -2.76
CA GLU A 48 0.76 1.80 -3.50
C GLU A 48 0.18 3.07 -2.85
N VAL A 49 0.50 3.36 -1.58
CA VAL A 49 0.03 4.56 -0.86
C VAL A 49 1.00 5.74 -1.03
N VAL A 50 1.35 6.04 -2.28
CA VAL A 50 1.38 7.44 -2.67
C VAL A 50 -0.02 7.70 -3.19
N SER A 51 -0.92 8.14 -2.30
CA SER A 51 -2.28 8.50 -2.69
C SER A 51 -2.19 9.39 -3.92
N SER A 52 -2.61 8.85 -5.06
CA SER A 52 -2.55 9.57 -6.33
C SER A 52 -3.29 10.91 -6.17
N ASP A 53 -4.39 10.92 -5.41
CA ASP A 53 -5.13 12.14 -5.10
C ASP A 53 -4.31 13.13 -4.27
N ALA A 54 -3.54 12.68 -3.28
CA ALA A 54 -2.70 13.57 -2.47
C ALA A 54 -1.55 14.17 -3.31
N VAL A 55 -0.93 13.38 -4.19
CA VAL A 55 0.12 13.88 -5.09
C VAL A 55 -0.45 14.80 -6.15
N LEU A 56 -1.56 14.43 -6.79
CA LEU A 56 -2.25 15.28 -7.76
C LEU A 56 -2.69 16.59 -7.12
N ALA A 57 -3.27 16.56 -5.92
CA ALA A 57 -3.65 17.76 -5.18
C ALA A 57 -2.43 18.64 -4.82
N SER A 58 -1.31 18.04 -4.42
CA SER A 58 -0.09 18.80 -4.08
C SER A 58 0.60 19.43 -5.28
N THR A 59 0.41 18.87 -6.47
CA THR A 59 1.04 19.33 -7.72
C THR A 59 0.09 20.17 -8.59
N PHE A 60 -1.20 20.19 -8.28
CA PHE A 60 -2.20 20.95 -9.03
C PHE A 60 -1.88 22.45 -8.97
N GLY A 61 -1.65 23.05 -10.13
CA GLY A 61 -1.30 24.47 -10.24
C GLY A 61 0.12 24.82 -9.75
N ALA A 62 1.00 23.83 -9.55
CA ALA A 62 2.38 24.07 -9.12
C ALA A 62 3.23 24.85 -10.15
N ASP A 63 2.83 24.83 -11.42
CA ASP A 63 3.42 25.66 -12.48
C ASP A 63 2.42 26.74 -12.93
N PRO A 64 2.54 27.98 -12.44
CA PRO A 64 1.67 29.09 -12.84
C PRO A 64 1.94 29.60 -14.25
N THR A 65 3.01 29.13 -14.90
CA THR A 65 3.40 29.51 -16.26
C THR A 65 3.11 28.42 -17.29
N ALA A 66 2.53 27.30 -16.86
CA ALA A 66 2.18 26.20 -17.73
C ALA A 66 1.23 26.68 -18.85
N HIS A 67 1.69 26.58 -20.08
CA HIS A 67 0.88 26.87 -21.25
C HIS A 67 0.01 25.66 -21.57
N TYR A 68 -1.31 25.81 -21.46
CA TYR A 68 -2.28 24.77 -21.83
C TYR A 68 -3.11 25.21 -23.05
N PRO A 69 -3.50 24.28 -23.94
CA PRO A 69 -4.37 24.60 -25.06
C PRO A 69 -5.77 24.96 -24.58
N ASP A 70 -6.44 25.82 -25.34
CA ASP A 70 -7.83 26.19 -25.12
C ASP A 70 -8.75 24.97 -25.15
N ARG A 71 -9.77 24.94 -24.29
CA ARG A 71 -10.69 23.81 -24.05
C ARG A 71 -12.15 24.16 -24.33
N ASP A 72 -12.40 25.21 -25.12
CA ASP A 72 -13.73 25.65 -25.58
C ASP A 72 -14.63 24.50 -26.09
N GLU A 73 -14.05 23.42 -26.59
CA GLU A 73 -14.77 22.21 -27.03
C GLU A 73 -15.58 21.49 -25.93
N TRP A 74 -15.31 21.78 -24.65
CA TRP A 74 -15.96 21.18 -23.47
C TRP A 74 -17.20 21.96 -23.03
N ASP A 75 -17.35 23.21 -23.46
CA ASP A 75 -18.50 24.06 -23.17
C ASP A 75 -19.74 23.72 -24.01
N ARG A 76 -19.78 22.52 -24.59
CA ARG A 76 -20.96 21.98 -25.29
C ARG A 76 -21.97 21.46 -24.26
N GLY A 77 -22.64 22.38 -23.59
CA GLY A 77 -23.92 22.19 -22.89
C GLY A 77 -25.12 22.32 -23.82
#